data_AF-A0A4S8PK38-F1
#
_entry.id   AF-A0A4S8PK38-F1
#
_cell.length_a   1.000
_cell.length_b   1.000
_cell.length_c   1.000
_cell.angle_alpha   90.00
_cell.angle_beta   90.00
_cell.angle_gamma   90.00
#
_symmetry.space_group_name_H-M   'P 1'
#
loop_
_entity.id
_entity.type
_entity.pdbx_description
1 polymer ?
#
loop_
_entity_poly.entity_id
_entity_poly.type
_entity_poly.pdbx_seq_one_letter_code
_entity_poly.pdbx_strand_id
1 'polypeptide(L)'
;MRGLNYEITWEVVDVSAFVMRATGDDPLTRQAEEYAIQFIALDGPVRDGRVIGTFEGPAVGIDSMAYNREPVTDEEIVQFLLHIISELSPVPLQ
;
A
#
# COMPACT_ATOMS: atom_id res chain seq x y z
N MET A 1 19.42 -6.06 10.58
CA MET A 1 18.26 -5.31 10.07
C MET A 1 18.42 -3.88 10.56
N ARG A 2 18.80 -2.94 9.68
CA ARG A 2 18.71 -1.50 10.03
C ARG A 2 17.23 -1.19 10.17
N GLY A 3 16.83 -0.55 11.27
CA GLY A 3 15.45 -0.08 11.43
C GLY A 3 15.08 0.83 10.26
N LEU A 4 13.84 0.75 9.79
CA LEU A 4 13.32 1.69 8.80
C LEU A 4 13.44 3.11 9.39
N ASN A 5 13.93 4.09 8.62
CA ASN A 5 13.98 5.51 9.04
C ASN A 5 12.59 6.17 9.00
N TYR A 6 11.53 5.36 9.12
CA TYR A 6 10.15 5.77 8.94
C TYR A 6 9.37 5.48 10.22
N GLU A 7 8.64 6.48 10.69
CA GLU A 7 7.56 6.33 11.64
C GLU A 7 6.31 5.88 10.88
N ILE A 8 5.68 4.79 11.33
CA ILE A 8 4.47 4.25 10.70
C ILE A 8 3.28 4.47 11.65
N THR A 9 2.22 5.08 11.13
CA THR A 9 0.95 5.29 11.82
C THR A 9 -0.21 4.72 11.01
N TRP A 10 -1.29 4.39 11.71
CA TRP A 10 -2.50 3.83 11.12
C TRP A 10 -3.71 4.66 11.54
N GLU A 11 -4.55 5.02 10.58
CA GLU A 11 -5.73 5.85 10.78
C GLU A 11 -6.95 5.17 10.16
N VAL A 12 -8.02 5.00 10.93
CA VAL A 12 -9.30 4.51 10.40
C VAL A 12 -10.01 5.67 9.72
N VAL A 13 -10.37 5.51 8.44
CA VAL A 13 -11.07 6.55 7.66
C VAL A 13 -12.54 6.21 7.42
N ASP A 14 -12.89 4.92 7.37
CA ASP A 14 -14.27 4.43 7.29
C ASP A 14 -14.38 3.00 7.88
N VAL A 15 -15.58 2.43 7.92
CA VAL A 15 -15.89 1.08 8.42
C VAL A 15 -15.05 -0.01 7.72
N SER A 16 -14.79 0.18 6.42
CA SER A 16 -14.01 -0.77 5.61
C SER A 16 -12.71 -0.18 5.08
N ALA A 17 -12.27 0.99 5.57
CA ALA A 17 -11.12 1.68 5.01
C ALA A 17 -10.21 2.25 6.09
N PHE A 18 -8.90 2.11 5.88
CA PHE A 18 -7.87 2.64 6.78
C PHE A 18 -6.66 3.09 5.98
N VAL A 19 -5.95 4.08 6.51
CA VAL A 19 -4.75 4.66 5.89
C VAL A 19 -3.54 4.28 6.73
N MET A 20 -2.52 3.74 6.07
CA MET A 20 -1.16 3.69 6.60
C MET A 20 -0.45 4.97 6.20
N ARG A 21 0.17 5.68 7.15
CA ARG A 21 1.11 6.76 6.86
C ARG A 21 2.49 6.37 7.33
N ALA A 22 3.49 6.48 6.45
CA ALA A 22 4.90 6.33 6.77
C ALA A 22 5.60 7.67 6.53
N THR A 23 6.16 8.27 7.58
CA THR A 23 6.89 9.54 7.51
C THR A 23 8.32 9.35 7.98
N GLY A 24 9.30 9.87 7.24
CA GLY A 24 10.71 9.67 7.56
C GLY A 24 11.62 10.59 6.78
N ASP A 25 12.92 10.35 6.90
CA ASP A 25 13.93 11.06 6.11
C ASP A 25 14.63 10.09 5.16
N ASP A 26 14.76 10.48 3.89
CA ASP A 26 15.60 9.78 2.92
C ASP A 26 17.05 9.72 3.46
N PRO A 27 17.66 8.51 3.57
CA PRO A 27 18.97 8.34 4.18
C PRO A 27 20.13 8.96 3.38
N LEU A 28 19.95 9.15 2.07
CA LEU A 28 20.92 9.73 1.14
C LEU A 28 20.76 11.24 1.05
N THR A 29 19.55 11.74 0.87
CA THR A 29 19.28 13.17 0.61
C THR A 29 18.95 13.97 1.87
N ARG A 30 18.59 13.29 2.97
CA ARG A 30 18.09 13.89 4.22
C ARG A 30 16.80 14.72 4.04
N GLN A 31 16.10 14.54 2.93
CA GLN A 31 14.81 15.19 2.71
C GLN A 31 13.72 14.40 3.43
N ALA A 32 12.75 15.13 3.97
CA ALA A 32 11.57 14.53 4.56
C ALA A 32 10.73 13.86 3.46
N GLU A 33 10.30 12.64 3.70
CA GLU A 33 9.42 11.87 2.84
C GLU A 33 8.17 11.42 3.62
N GLU A 34 7.03 11.44 2.93
CA GLU A 34 5.76 10.90 3.42
C GLU A 34 5.15 9.98 2.36
N TYR A 35 4.78 8.79 2.77
CA TYR A 35 3.96 7.86 2.00
C TYR A 35 2.64 7.64 2.73
N ALA A 36 1.52 7.74 2.02
CA ALA A 36 0.22 7.35 2.55
C ALA A 36 -0.40 6.31 1.62
N ILE A 37 -0.89 5.19 2.18
CA ILE A 37 -1.58 4.15 1.41
C ILE A 37 -2.94 3.92 2.05
N GLN A 38 -4.00 4.09 1.27
CA GLN A 38 -5.36 3.76 1.67
C GLN A 38 -5.65 2.31 1.31
N PHE A 39 -6.01 1.55 2.33
CA PHE A 39 -6.43 0.17 2.22
C PHE A 39 -7.94 0.08 2.39
N ILE A 40 -8.56 -0.79 1.60
CA ILE A 40 -9.97 -1.17 1.73
C ILE A 40 -10.08 -2.66 2.04
N ALA A 41 -10.88 -3.02 3.04
CA ALA A 41 -11.18 -4.42 3.34
C ALA A 41 -11.99 -5.03 2.19
N LEU A 42 -11.60 -6.23 1.75
CA LEU A 42 -12.28 -6.96 0.69
C LEU A 42 -13.03 -8.15 1.25
N ASP A 43 -14.32 -8.26 0.93
CA ASP A 43 -15.16 -9.41 1.31
C ASP A 43 -14.77 -10.69 0.55
N GLY A 44 -14.18 -10.55 -0.63
CA GLY A 44 -13.86 -11.65 -1.52
C GLY A 44 -13.45 -11.19 -2.92
N PRO A 45 -13.04 -12.12 -3.81
CA PRO A 45 -12.78 -11.81 -5.20
C PRO A 45 -14.06 -11.30 -5.90
N VAL A 46 -13.92 -10.24 -6.69
CA VAL A 46 -15.03 -9.62 -7.43
C VAL A 46 -14.88 -9.90 -8.94
N ARG A 47 -15.98 -10.28 -9.59
CA ARG A 47 -16.11 -10.36 -11.05
C ARG A 47 -17.41 -9.69 -11.47
N ASP A 48 -17.35 -8.78 -12.43
CA ASP A 48 -18.51 -8.02 -12.93
C ASP A 48 -19.33 -7.35 -11.81
N GLY A 49 -18.63 -6.78 -10.81
CA GLY A 49 -19.25 -6.09 -9.67
C GLY A 49 -19.90 -7.02 -8.63
N ARG A 50 -19.70 -8.33 -8.71
CA ARG A 50 -20.23 -9.31 -7.74
C ARG A 50 -19.10 -10.08 -7.07
N VAL A 51 -19.24 -10.28 -5.76
CA VAL A 51 -18.38 -11.18 -4.99
C VAL A 51 -18.67 -12.62 -5.41
N ILE A 52 -17.65 -13.34 -5.90
CA ILE A 52 -17.78 -14.72 -6.42
C ILE A 52 -17.21 -15.79 -5.49
N GLY A 53 -16.73 -15.39 -4.31
CA GLY A 53 -16.19 -16.27 -3.28
C GLY A 53 -15.75 -15.45 -2.09
N THR A 54 -15.18 -16.09 -1.08
CA THR A 54 -14.60 -15.43 0.09
C THR A 54 -13.10 -15.70 0.13
N PHE A 55 -12.31 -14.74 0.59
CA PHE A 55 -10.90 -15.00 0.86
C PHE A 55 -10.74 -15.89 2.10
N GLU A 56 -9.75 -16.76 2.11
CA GLU A 56 -9.32 -17.44 3.33
C GLU A 56 -8.46 -16.47 4.16
N GLY A 57 -9.12 -15.67 4.99
CA GLY A 57 -8.48 -14.66 5.84
C GLY A 57 -8.71 -13.22 5.37
N PRO A 58 -8.19 -12.23 6.12
CA PRO A 58 -8.38 -10.82 5.80
C PRO A 58 -7.62 -10.49 4.52
N ALA A 59 -8.34 -9.95 3.54
CA ALA A 59 -7.76 -9.39 2.33
C ALA A 59 -8.03 -7.89 2.27
N VAL A 60 -7.06 -7.14 1.76
CA VAL A 60 -7.18 -5.71 1.54
C VAL A 60 -6.79 -5.36 0.12
N GLY A 61 -7.55 -4.45 -0.48
CA GLY A 61 -7.17 -3.77 -1.70
C GLY A 61 -6.43 -2.48 -1.37
N ILE A 62 -5.61 -2.01 -2.31
CA ILE A 62 -5.10 -0.64 -2.28
C ILE A 62 -6.04 0.19 -3.14
N ASP A 63 -6.63 1.20 -2.51
CA ASP A 63 -7.61 2.07 -3.14
C ASP A 63 -6.97 3.36 -3.66
N SER A 64 -6.02 3.92 -2.90
CA SER A 64 -5.26 5.08 -3.31
C SER A 64 -3.92 5.16 -2.57
N MET A 65 -3.02 5.97 -3.10
CA MET A 65 -1.74 6.28 -2.47
C MET A 65 -1.41 7.77 -2.69
N ALA A 66 -0.63 8.33 -1.77
CA ALA A 66 -0.04 9.64 -1.90
C ALA A 66 1.45 9.59 -1.53
N TYR A 67 2.24 10.40 -2.23
CA TYR A 67 3.65 10.64 -1.92
C TYR A 67 3.86 12.14 -1.71
N ASN A 68 4.46 12.50 -0.58
CA ASN A 68 4.67 13.89 -0.15
C ASN A 68 3.39 14.74 -0.25
N ARG A 69 2.27 14.16 0.20
CA ARG A 69 0.92 14.77 0.24
C ARG A 69 0.27 14.98 -1.13
N GLU A 70 0.91 14.56 -2.21
CA GLU A 70 0.36 14.58 -3.55
C GLU A 70 -0.18 13.19 -3.92
N PRO A 71 -1.38 13.08 -4.50
CA PRO A 71 -1.91 11.80 -4.96
C PRO A 71 -1.02 11.25 -6.07
N VAL A 72 -0.76 9.95 -6.04
CA VAL A 72 -0.09 9.24 -7.14
C VAL A 72 -1.11 8.58 -8.06
N THR A 73 -0.72 8.38 -9.31
CA THR A 73 -1.55 7.71 -10.32
C THR A 73 -1.59 6.19 -10.13
N ASP A 74 -2.61 5.53 -10.68
CA ASP A 74 -2.72 4.06 -10.66
C ASP A 74 -1.48 3.38 -11.26
N GLU A 75 -0.89 3.96 -12.30
CA GLU A 75 0.35 3.44 -12.92
C GLU A 75 1.52 3.49 -11.93
N GLU A 76 1.71 4.61 -11.23
CA GLU A 76 2.74 4.76 -10.20
C GLU A 76 2.53 3.82 -9.02
N ILE A 77 1.27 3.59 -8.62
CA ILE A 77 0.91 2.60 -7.58
C ILE A 77 1.32 1.21 -8.02
N VAL A 78 1.00 0.82 -9.26
CA VAL A 78 1.38 -0.49 -9.79
C VAL A 78 2.90 -0.64 -9.84
N GLN A 79 3.64 0.37 -10.28
CA GLN A 79 5.10 0.33 -10.30
C GLN A 79 5.69 0.18 -8.88
N PHE A 80 5.17 0.92 -7.91
CA PHE A 80 5.57 0.81 -6.51
C PHE A 80 5.34 -0.61 -5.96
N LEU A 81 4.17 -1.20 -6.24
CA LEU A 81 3.84 -2.56 -5.80
C LEU A 81 4.71 -3.61 -6.49
N LEU A 82 4.93 -3.49 -7.79
CA LEU A 82 5.81 -4.39 -8.53
C LEU A 82 7.24 -4.34 -7.98
N HIS A 83 7.73 -3.14 -7.65
CA HIS A 83 9.03 -2.98 -7.01
C HIS A 83 9.10 -3.75 -5.68
N ILE A 84 8.16 -3.51 -4.75
CA ILE A 84 8.11 -4.22 -3.45
C ILE A 84 8.01 -5.73 -3.65
N ILE A 85 7.08 -6.20 -4.48
CA ILE A 85 6.86 -7.63 -4.68
C ILE A 85 8.11 -8.26 -5.33
N SER A 86 8.77 -7.58 -6.25
CA SER A 86 10.00 -8.09 -6.88
C SER A 86 11.16 -8.25 -5.89
N GLU A 87 11.26 -7.38 -4.89
CA GLU A 87 12.29 -7.47 -3.84
C GLU A 87 11.97 -8.56 -2.82
N LEU A 88 10.69 -8.83 -2.56
CA LEU A 88 10.23 -9.82 -1.61
C LEU A 88 10.06 -11.22 -2.21
N SER A 89 9.88 -11.32 -3.52
CA SER A 89 9.63 -12.60 -4.19
C SER A 89 10.93 -13.34 -4.46
N PRO A 90 11.13 -14.57 -3.94
CA PRO A 90 12.26 -15.41 -4.30
C PRO A 90 12.18 -15.97 -5.74
N VAL A 91 11.06 -15.72 -6.44
CA VAL A 91 10.79 -16.19 -7.81
C VAL A 91 10.45 -14.97 -8.69
N PRO A 92 11.04 -14.83 -9.89
CA PRO A 92 10.68 -13.76 -10.81
C PRO A 92 9.19 -13.76 -11.12
N LEU A 93 8.55 -12.60 -11.03
CA LEU A 93 7.18 -12.40 -11.51
C LEU A 93 7.18 -12.66 -13.02
N GLN A 94 6.33 -13.58 -13.48
CA GLN A 94 6.19 -13.97 -14.90
C GLN A 94 5.30 -13.01 -15.67
#